data_AF-A0A2D7TN55-F1
#
_entry.id   AF-A0A2D7TN55-F1
#
_cell.length_a   1.000
_cell.length_b   1.000
_cell.length_c   1.000
_cell.angle_alpha   90.00
_cell.angle_beta   90.00
_cell.angle_gamma   90.00
#
_symmetry.space_group_name_H-M   'P 1'
#
loop_
_entity.id
_entity.type
_entity.pdbx_description
1 polymer ?
#
loop_
_entity_poly.entity_id
_entity_poly.type
_entity_poly.pdbx_seq_one_letter_code
_entity_poly.pdbx_strand_id
1 'polypeptide(L)'
;MTNYVIDGHDLSKLFDESTSPISFSEDPREHIPNKGSIIYSVWNKEEKFIYVGISGLQKSLEKRSPLSRIISHSSGRRSGNQFCVYIHDFYVIPKLIKEGEYNPSIGVLDKLTKEFIHNNLFYRFVGFETDDSDAIVRSLENQIKSGALGISPILNGTTSP
;
A
#
# COMPACT_ATOMS: atom_id res chain seq x y z
N MET A 1 19.23 11.67 -11.00
CA MET A 1 18.15 10.74 -11.39
C MET A 1 18.41 9.44 -10.67
N THR A 2 17.62 9.15 -9.64
CA THR A 2 17.64 7.83 -9.01
C THR A 2 17.00 6.89 -10.03
N ASN A 3 17.75 5.90 -10.51
CA ASN A 3 17.20 4.92 -11.43
C ASN A 3 16.38 3.93 -10.59
N TYR A 4 15.05 4.06 -10.61
CA TYR A 4 14.14 3.18 -9.86
C TYR A 4 13.96 1.83 -10.58
N VAL A 5 15.06 1.16 -10.92
CA VAL A 5 15.05 -0.10 -11.66
C VAL A 5 15.52 -1.23 -10.78
N ILE A 6 14.73 -2.30 -10.71
CA ILE A 6 15.06 -3.55 -10.03
C ILE A 6 14.79 -4.69 -11.01
N ASP A 7 15.74 -5.61 -11.16
CA ASP A 7 15.64 -6.77 -12.07
C ASP A 7 15.22 -6.41 -13.52
N GLY A 8 15.58 -5.21 -13.98
CA GLY A 8 15.22 -4.71 -15.31
C GLY A 8 13.80 -4.12 -15.42
N HIS A 9 13.04 -4.06 -14.33
CA HIS A 9 11.73 -3.41 -14.27
C HIS A 9 11.84 -1.96 -13.80
N ASP A 10 11.28 -1.04 -14.59
CA ASP A 10 11.16 0.38 -14.21
C ASP A 10 9.99 0.59 -13.23
N LEU A 11 10.34 1.05 -12.03
CA LEU A 11 9.44 1.31 -10.91
C LEU A 11 9.31 2.80 -10.61
N SER A 12 9.74 3.69 -11.53
CA SER A 12 9.68 5.14 -11.32
C SER A 12 8.27 5.61 -10.98
N LYS A 13 7.23 4.97 -11.54
CA LYS A 13 5.82 5.26 -11.22
C LYS A 13 5.45 5.05 -9.75
N LEU A 14 6.22 4.29 -8.97
CA LEU A 14 5.98 4.12 -7.53
C LEU A 14 6.56 5.28 -6.70
N PHE A 15 7.65 5.91 -7.15
CA PHE A 15 8.49 6.76 -6.31
C PHE A 15 8.67 8.18 -6.82
N ASP A 16 8.45 8.43 -8.11
CA ASP A 16 8.61 9.76 -8.70
C ASP A 16 7.44 10.67 -8.31
N GLU A 17 7.76 11.82 -7.73
CA GLU A 17 6.81 12.88 -7.37
C GLU A 17 6.06 13.44 -8.60
N SER A 18 6.63 13.29 -9.81
CA SER A 18 5.94 13.63 -11.06
C SER A 18 4.75 12.71 -11.37
N THR A 19 4.69 11.53 -10.74
CA THR A 19 3.54 10.63 -10.86
C THR A 19 2.48 11.04 -9.85
N SER A 20 1.34 11.53 -10.36
CA SER A 20 0.18 11.87 -9.53
C SER A 20 -0.26 10.66 -8.69
N PRO A 21 -0.27 10.76 -7.36
CA PRO A 21 -0.72 9.67 -6.51
C PRO A 21 -2.27 9.65 -6.47
N ILE A 22 -2.83 8.47 -6.23
CA ILE A 22 -4.27 8.26 -6.12
C ILE A 22 -4.67 8.26 -4.64
N SER A 23 -5.69 9.02 -4.28
CA SER A 23 -6.19 9.03 -2.90
C SER A 23 -6.89 7.70 -2.59
N PHE A 24 -6.70 7.18 -1.38
CA PHE A 24 -7.50 6.03 -0.91
C PHE A 24 -9.00 6.36 -0.77
N SER A 25 -9.39 7.63 -0.83
CA SER A 25 -10.78 8.06 -0.88
C SER A 25 -11.45 7.90 -2.24
N GLU A 26 -10.66 7.80 -3.33
CA GLU A 26 -11.17 7.56 -4.67
C GLU A 26 -11.62 6.10 -4.83
N ASP A 27 -12.52 5.81 -5.78
CA ASP A 27 -12.94 4.42 -6.03
C ASP A 27 -11.80 3.67 -6.75
N PRO A 28 -11.19 2.64 -6.14
CA PRO A 28 -10.09 1.90 -6.76
C PRO A 28 -10.44 1.27 -8.11
N ARG A 29 -11.74 1.08 -8.41
CA ARG A 29 -12.22 0.51 -9.68
C ARG A 29 -11.92 1.40 -10.88
N GLU A 30 -11.75 2.71 -10.67
CA GLU A 30 -11.44 3.67 -11.72
C GLU A 30 -9.94 3.68 -12.09
N HIS A 31 -9.10 3.02 -11.29
CA HIS A 31 -7.64 3.12 -11.42
C HIS A 31 -6.94 1.76 -11.52
N ILE A 32 -7.37 0.78 -10.73
CA ILE A 32 -6.68 -0.50 -10.60
C ILE A 32 -7.11 -1.47 -11.71
N PRO A 33 -6.17 -2.12 -12.42
CA PRO A 33 -6.52 -3.10 -13.46
C PRO A 33 -7.29 -4.28 -12.87
N ASN A 34 -8.18 -4.88 -13.67
CA ASN A 34 -8.98 -6.02 -13.23
C ASN A 34 -8.25 -7.38 -13.35
N LYS A 35 -7.15 -7.43 -14.11
CA LYS A 35 -6.34 -8.63 -14.38
C LYS A 35 -4.87 -8.39 -14.01
N GLY A 36 -4.14 -9.46 -13.73
CA GLY A 36 -2.71 -9.43 -13.45
C GLY A 36 -2.36 -9.16 -11.98
N SER A 37 -1.08 -8.88 -11.73
CA SER A 37 -0.56 -8.51 -10.41
C SER A 37 -0.15 -7.04 -10.40
N ILE A 38 -0.20 -6.43 -9.22
CA ILE A 38 0.36 -5.08 -9.02
C ILE A 38 1.32 -5.09 -7.86
N ILE A 39 2.27 -4.17 -7.91
CA ILE A 39 2.97 -3.63 -6.76
C ILE A 39 2.54 -2.18 -6.56
N TYR A 40 2.40 -1.75 -5.32
CA TYR A 40 2.02 -0.38 -4.98
C TYR A 40 2.80 0.14 -3.78
N SER A 41 3.05 1.43 -3.80
CA SER A 41 3.67 2.20 -2.73
C SER A 41 2.64 3.14 -2.13
N VAL A 42 2.61 3.25 -0.81
CA VAL A 42 1.74 4.14 -0.05
C VAL A 42 2.55 5.29 0.55
N TRP A 43 2.02 6.49 0.39
CA TRP A 43 2.65 7.74 0.77
C TRP A 43 1.69 8.55 1.63
N ASN A 44 2.22 9.37 2.53
CA ASN A 44 1.43 10.39 3.21
C ASN A 44 1.51 11.74 2.48
N LYS A 45 0.79 12.74 2.98
CA LYS A 45 0.82 14.13 2.46
C LYS A 45 2.18 14.82 2.46
N GLU A 46 3.14 14.31 3.23
CA GLU A 46 4.51 14.83 3.31
C GLU A 46 5.46 14.02 2.42
N GLU A 47 4.94 13.21 1.49
CA GLU A 47 5.69 12.30 0.62
C GLU A 47 6.63 11.36 1.40
N LYS A 48 6.25 10.98 2.63
CA LYS A 48 6.94 9.92 3.37
C LYS A 48 6.49 8.56 2.86
N PHE A 49 7.44 7.68 2.58
CA PHE A 49 7.17 6.32 2.12
C PHE A 49 6.67 5.45 3.29
N ILE A 50 5.36 5.18 3.33
CA ILE A 50 4.71 4.55 4.48
C ILE A 50 4.76 3.02 4.39
N TYR A 51 4.41 2.47 3.23
CA TYR A 51 4.16 1.05 3.06
C TYR A 51 4.35 0.62 1.60
N VAL A 52 4.83 -0.59 1.37
CA VAL A 52 4.78 -1.24 0.04
C VAL A 52 3.94 -2.50 0.10
N GLY A 53 3.13 -2.75 -0.91
CA GLY A 53 2.35 -3.98 -0.98
C GLY A 53 2.18 -4.50 -2.39
N ILE A 54 1.65 -5.72 -2.46
CA ILE A 54 1.39 -6.44 -3.71
C ILE A 54 -0.01 -7.03 -3.72
N SER A 55 -0.57 -7.21 -4.91
CA SER A 55 -1.89 -7.83 -5.10
C SER A 55 -1.98 -8.60 -6.42
N GLY A 56 -3.05 -9.37 -6.59
CA GLY A 56 -3.27 -10.19 -7.78
C GLY A 56 -2.41 -11.45 -7.80
N LEU A 57 -2.29 -12.15 -6.66
CA LEU A 57 -1.34 -13.25 -6.45
C LEU A 57 -1.94 -14.66 -6.64
N GLN A 58 -3.11 -14.78 -7.27
CA GLN A 58 -3.70 -16.09 -7.53
C GLN A 58 -2.87 -16.86 -8.56
N LYS A 59 -2.84 -18.20 -8.50
CA LYS A 59 -2.01 -19.02 -9.40
C LYS A 59 -2.41 -18.89 -10.89
N SER A 60 -3.70 -18.79 -11.18
CA SER A 60 -4.20 -18.68 -12.56
C SER A 60 -4.41 -17.23 -12.93
N LEU A 61 -3.85 -16.80 -14.06
CA LEU A 61 -3.94 -15.43 -14.56
C LEU A 61 -5.40 -14.92 -14.66
N GLU A 62 -6.34 -15.77 -15.09
CA GLU A 62 -7.78 -15.43 -15.18
C GLU A 62 -8.45 -15.10 -13.84
N LYS A 63 -7.83 -15.49 -12.71
CA LYS A 63 -8.32 -15.18 -11.36
C LYS A 63 -7.44 -14.16 -10.64
N ARG A 64 -6.35 -13.71 -11.26
CA ARG A 64 -5.48 -12.65 -10.70
C ARG A 64 -6.19 -11.33 -10.87
N SER A 65 -6.77 -10.84 -9.77
CA SER A 65 -7.34 -9.50 -9.70
C SER A 65 -6.72 -8.75 -8.53
N PRO A 66 -6.05 -7.62 -8.77
CA PRO A 66 -5.41 -6.85 -7.72
C PRO A 66 -6.38 -5.98 -6.92
N LEU A 67 -7.54 -5.64 -7.51
CA LEU A 67 -8.53 -4.70 -7.01
C LEU A 67 -9.01 -4.97 -5.58
N SER A 68 -9.29 -6.24 -5.25
CA SER A 68 -9.86 -6.61 -3.94
C SER A 68 -8.98 -6.20 -2.75
N ARG A 69 -7.66 -6.17 -2.93
CA ARG A 69 -6.71 -5.75 -1.89
C ARG A 69 -6.81 -4.25 -1.61
N ILE A 70 -6.89 -3.42 -2.65
CA ILE A 70 -6.98 -1.98 -2.49
C ILE A 70 -8.33 -1.60 -1.87
N ILE A 71 -9.43 -2.23 -2.30
CA ILE A 71 -10.74 -2.09 -1.65
C ILE A 71 -10.67 -2.48 -0.17
N SER A 72 -9.96 -3.57 0.16
CA SER A 72 -9.78 -4.00 1.55
C SER A 72 -9.02 -2.95 2.37
N HIS A 73 -7.98 -2.32 1.81
CA HIS A 73 -7.27 -1.22 2.47
C HIS A 73 -8.18 0.00 2.68
N SER A 74 -8.88 0.46 1.64
CA SER A 74 -9.83 1.59 1.75
C SER A 74 -10.97 1.33 2.75
N SER A 75 -11.29 0.07 3.06
CA SER A 75 -12.32 -0.23 4.06
C SER A 75 -11.94 0.13 5.49
N GLY A 76 -10.64 0.26 5.80
CA GLY A 76 -10.12 0.45 7.16
C GLY A 76 -10.29 -0.76 8.09
N ARG A 77 -10.83 -1.89 7.60
CA ARG A 77 -11.06 -3.10 8.40
C ARG A 77 -9.72 -3.72 8.79
N ARG A 78 -9.49 -3.90 10.09
CA ARG A 78 -8.23 -4.45 10.63
C ARG A 78 -8.10 -5.96 10.47
N SER A 79 -9.20 -6.69 10.65
CA SER A 79 -9.20 -8.16 10.58
C SER A 79 -8.76 -8.65 9.19
N GLY A 80 -7.65 -9.40 9.14
CA GLY A 80 -7.10 -9.96 7.90
C GLY A 80 -6.36 -8.97 6.99
N ASN A 81 -6.13 -7.73 7.43
CA ASN A 81 -5.47 -6.70 6.63
C ASN A 81 -4.30 -6.06 7.40
N GLN A 82 -3.08 -6.53 7.11
CA GLN A 82 -1.86 -6.06 7.77
C GLN A 82 -1.64 -4.55 7.65
N PHE A 83 -1.90 -3.96 6.48
CA PHE A 83 -1.79 -2.50 6.30
C PHE A 83 -2.74 -1.75 7.24
N CYS A 84 -4.01 -2.15 7.32
CA CYS A 84 -4.97 -1.52 8.23
C CYS A 84 -4.55 -1.69 9.69
N VAL A 85 -3.95 -2.83 10.07
CA VAL A 85 -3.39 -3.04 11.41
C VAL A 85 -2.24 -2.07 11.67
N TYR A 86 -1.31 -1.89 10.74
CA TYR A 86 -0.21 -0.93 10.93
C TYR A 86 -0.69 0.52 10.99
N ILE A 87 -1.64 0.92 10.13
CA ILE A 87 -2.22 2.27 10.21
C ILE A 87 -2.92 2.48 11.55
N HIS A 88 -3.64 1.47 12.02
CA HIS A 88 -4.29 1.50 13.31
C HIS A 88 -3.28 1.70 14.46
N ASP A 89 -2.26 0.85 14.53
CA ASP A 89 -1.29 0.82 15.64
C ASP A 89 -0.37 2.04 15.67
N PHE A 90 0.09 2.52 14.51
CA PHE A 90 1.11 3.57 14.43
C PHE A 90 0.56 4.98 14.22
N TYR A 91 -0.71 5.13 13.82
CA TYR A 91 -1.29 6.46 13.55
C TYR A 91 -2.59 6.71 14.30
N VAL A 92 -3.53 5.76 14.31
CA VAL A 92 -4.84 5.97 14.94
C VAL A 92 -4.74 5.91 16.46
N ILE A 93 -4.17 4.84 17.02
CA ILE A 93 -4.03 4.69 18.48
C ILE A 93 -3.19 5.82 19.09
N PRO A 94 -2.02 6.21 18.56
CA PRO A 94 -1.25 7.33 19.12
C PRO A 94 -2.01 8.66 19.10
N LYS A 95 -2.82 8.90 18.05
CA LYS A 95 -3.69 10.08 17.99
C LYS A 95 -4.74 10.05 19.09
N LEU A 96 -5.45 8.93 19.28
CA LEU A 96 -6.46 8.77 20.33
C LEU A 96 -5.86 8.94 21.74
N ILE A 97 -4.67 8.37 21.98
CA ILE A 97 -3.96 8.54 23.26
C ILE A 97 -3.63 10.02 23.51
N LYS A 98 -3.17 10.74 22.47
CA LYS A 98 -2.85 12.17 22.57
C LYS A 98 -4.10 13.04 22.83
N GLU A 99 -5.23 12.69 22.21
CA GLU A 99 -6.50 13.41 22.38
C GLU A 99 -7.16 13.09 23.73
N GLY A 100 -6.84 11.95 24.34
CA GLY A 100 -7.32 11.57 25.68
C GLY A 100 -8.79 11.13 25.72
N GLU A 101 -9.45 11.04 24.57
CA GLU A 101 -10.86 10.69 24.45
C GLU A 101 -11.03 9.46 23.53
N TYR A 102 -11.49 8.35 24.08
CA TYR A 102 -11.89 7.18 23.31
C TYR A 102 -13.01 6.42 24.02
N ASN A 103 -14.16 6.31 23.37
CA ASN A 103 -15.26 5.47 23.83
C ASN A 103 -15.33 4.18 22.99
N PRO A 104 -15.01 3.01 23.57
CA PRO A 104 -15.03 1.75 22.83
C PRO A 104 -16.42 1.41 22.30
N SER A 105 -16.51 1.09 21.02
CA SER A 105 -17.72 0.54 20.41
C SER A 105 -17.39 -0.33 19.19
N ILE A 106 -18.30 -1.22 18.82
CA ILE A 106 -18.09 -2.14 17.69
C ILE A 106 -17.89 -1.33 16.41
N GLY A 107 -16.78 -1.58 15.71
CA GLY A 107 -16.49 -0.97 14.41
C GLY A 107 -15.91 0.45 14.46
N VAL A 108 -15.85 1.11 15.62
CA VAL A 108 -15.34 2.50 15.69
C VAL A 108 -13.88 2.62 15.27
N LEU A 109 -13.03 1.66 15.66
CA LEU A 109 -11.62 1.68 15.30
C LEU A 109 -11.41 1.45 13.81
N ASP A 110 -12.23 0.60 13.19
CA ASP A 110 -12.18 0.36 11.74
C ASP A 110 -12.63 1.63 10.98
N LYS A 111 -13.65 2.35 11.49
CA LYS A 111 -14.08 3.64 10.96
C LYS A 111 -12.98 4.71 11.07
N LEU A 112 -12.35 4.86 12.24
CA LEU A 112 -11.26 5.81 12.44
C LEU A 112 -10.04 5.47 11.58
N THR A 113 -9.75 4.19 11.38
CA THR A 113 -8.70 3.71 10.47
C THR A 113 -9.02 4.07 9.03
N LYS A 114 -10.26 3.85 8.59
CA LYS A 114 -10.74 4.28 7.27
C LYS A 114 -10.58 5.79 7.07
N GLU A 115 -11.05 6.58 8.03
CA GLU A 115 -10.94 8.04 7.98
C GLU A 115 -9.49 8.50 7.90
N PHE A 116 -8.59 7.89 8.67
CA PHE A 116 -7.16 8.19 8.59
C PHE A 116 -6.61 7.88 7.18
N ILE A 117 -6.88 6.67 6.67
CA ILE A 117 -6.42 6.22 5.34
C ILE A 117 -6.91 7.18 4.25
N HIS A 118 -8.21 7.47 4.22
CA HIS A 118 -8.84 8.32 3.21
C HIS A 118 -8.33 9.77 3.25
N ASN A 119 -8.06 10.30 4.44
CA ASN A 119 -7.70 11.71 4.60
C ASN A 119 -6.21 11.98 4.46
N ASN A 120 -5.34 10.97 4.61
CA ASN A 120 -3.90 11.19 4.77
C ASN A 120 -3.02 10.38 3.83
N LEU A 121 -3.55 9.30 3.25
CA LEU A 121 -2.74 8.35 2.50
C LEU A 121 -3.15 8.31 1.04
N PHE A 122 -2.13 8.13 0.20
CA PHE A 122 -2.26 8.01 -1.23
C PHE A 122 -1.41 6.84 -1.70
N TYR A 123 -1.71 6.28 -2.87
CA TYR A 123 -0.94 5.20 -3.44
C TYR A 123 -0.59 5.46 -4.90
N ARG A 124 0.53 4.88 -5.30
CA ARG A 124 0.98 4.74 -6.69
C ARG A 124 1.19 3.26 -6.97
N PHE A 125 1.04 2.82 -8.22
CA PHE A 125 1.16 1.40 -8.56
C PHE A 125 1.78 1.16 -9.93
N VAL A 126 2.32 -0.06 -10.10
CA VAL A 126 2.76 -0.62 -11.38
C VAL A 126 2.09 -1.99 -11.54
N GLY A 127 1.54 -2.25 -12.72
CA GLY A 127 0.86 -3.50 -13.06
C GLY A 127 1.69 -4.40 -13.97
N PHE A 128 1.50 -5.70 -13.80
CA PHE A 128 2.15 -6.77 -14.56
C PHE A 128 1.09 -7.80 -14.98
N GLU A 129 1.02 -8.12 -16.28
CA GLU A 129 0.00 -9.01 -16.84
C GLU A 129 0.57 -10.35 -17.35
N THR A 130 1.87 -10.58 -17.19
CA THR A 130 2.53 -11.83 -17.62
C THR A 130 2.18 -13.02 -16.72
N ASP A 131 2.39 -14.24 -17.21
CA ASP A 131 2.11 -15.47 -16.45
C ASP A 131 2.90 -15.58 -15.14
N ASP A 132 4.07 -14.96 -15.06
CA ASP A 132 4.96 -14.89 -13.90
C ASP A 132 4.80 -13.61 -13.06
N SER A 133 3.80 -12.78 -13.35
CA SER A 133 3.55 -11.50 -12.66
C SER A 133 3.49 -11.60 -11.13
N ASP A 134 3.00 -12.70 -10.57
CA ASP A 134 2.97 -12.88 -9.11
C ASP A 134 4.37 -13.11 -8.51
N ALA A 135 5.25 -13.80 -9.24
CA ALA A 135 6.63 -14.00 -8.84
C ALA A 135 7.42 -12.68 -8.94
N ILE A 136 7.20 -11.92 -10.02
CA ILE A 136 7.81 -10.60 -10.23
C ILE A 136 7.48 -9.69 -9.05
N VAL A 137 6.20 -9.45 -8.75
CA VAL A 137 5.83 -8.49 -7.69
C VAL A 137 6.33 -8.93 -6.32
N ARG A 138 6.42 -10.24 -6.03
CA ARG A 138 7.02 -10.76 -4.78
C ARG A 138 8.51 -10.46 -4.67
N SER A 139 9.27 -10.65 -5.76
CA SER A 139 10.69 -10.30 -5.79
C SER A 139 10.88 -8.81 -5.53
N LEU A 140 10.13 -7.98 -6.26
CA LEU A 140 10.20 -6.53 -6.16
C LEU A 140 9.83 -6.03 -4.75
N GLU A 141 8.75 -6.55 -4.16
CA GLU A 141 8.31 -6.17 -2.81
C GLU A 141 9.40 -6.45 -1.78
N ASN A 142 10.03 -7.63 -1.83
CA ASN A 142 11.09 -8.00 -0.90
C ASN A 142 12.30 -7.07 -1.03
N GLN A 143 12.71 -6.75 -2.26
CA GLN A 143 13.85 -5.86 -2.51
C GLN A 143 13.56 -4.42 -2.10
N ILE A 144 12.33 -3.93 -2.30
CA ILE A 144 11.92 -2.60 -1.83
C ILE A 144 11.88 -2.55 -0.31
N LYS A 145 11.36 -3.59 0.36
CA LYS A 145 11.38 -3.68 1.83
C LYS A 145 12.80 -3.68 2.38
N SER A 146 13.75 -4.31 1.70
CA SER A 146 15.16 -4.32 2.11
C SER A 146 15.94 -3.06 1.70
N GLY A 147 15.29 -2.07 1.09
CA GLY A 147 15.92 -0.80 0.75
C GLY A 147 16.79 -0.82 -0.50
N ALA A 148 16.54 -1.73 -1.45
CA ALA A 148 17.34 -1.86 -2.68
C ALA A 148 17.46 -0.55 -3.50
N LEU A 149 16.52 0.39 -3.32
CA LEU A 149 16.49 1.70 -3.98
C LEU A 149 17.06 2.84 -3.11
N GLY A 150 17.72 2.51 -2.00
CA GLY A 150 18.20 3.50 -1.02
C GLY A 150 17.09 4.11 -0.15
N ILE A 151 15.85 3.67 -0.33
CA ILE A 151 14.67 4.05 0.45
C ILE A 151 13.89 2.80 0.84
N SER A 152 13.25 2.84 2.01
CA SER A 152 12.51 1.71 2.59
C SER A 152 11.22 2.23 3.23
N PRO A 153 10.11 1.47 3.18
CA PRO A 153 8.86 1.91 3.79
C PRO A 153 8.95 1.91 5.31
N ILE A 154 8.35 2.91 5.95
CA ILE A 154 8.37 3.10 7.40
C ILE A 154 7.75 1.93 8.17
N LEU A 155 6.63 1.37 7.68
CA LEU A 155 5.85 0.40 8.46
C LEU A 155 6.23 -1.07 8.21
N ASN A 156 6.67 -1.40 6.99
CA ASN A 156 6.95 -2.78 6.60
C ASN A 156 8.31 -2.99 5.94
N GLY A 157 9.20 -2.02 6.08
CA GLY A 157 10.60 -2.14 5.72
C GLY A 157 11.36 -3.08 6.66
N THR A 158 12.46 -3.65 6.17
CA THR A 158 13.33 -4.55 6.93
C THR A 158 14.71 -3.94 7.19
N THR A 159 14.96 -2.73 6.70
CA THR A 159 16.13 -1.95 7.08
C THR A 159 16.00 -1.58 8.55
N SER A 160 17.02 -1.91 9.36
CA SER A 160 17.08 -1.44 10.74
C SER A 160 17.24 0.09 10.75
N PRO A 161 16.57 0.82 11.67
CA PRO A 161 16.82 2.25 11.83
C PRO A 161 18.28 2.56 12.17
#